data_AF-A0A9E2TZW6-F1
#
_entry.id   AF-A0A9E2TZW6-F1
#
_cell.length_a   1.000
_cell.length_b   1.000
_cell.length_c   1.000
_cell.angle_alpha   90.00
_cell.angle_beta   90.00
_cell.angle_gamma   90.00
#
_symmetry.space_group_name_H-M   'P 1'
#
loop_
_entity.id
_entity.type
_entity.pdbx_description
1 polymer ?
#
loop_
_entity_poly.entity_id
_entity_poly.type
_entity_poly.pdbx_seq_one_letter_code
_entity_poly.pdbx_strand_id
1 'polypeptide(L)'
;MYELEPGKASPYHWRVGEEELLLVLAGTPTLRTPAGEERLKPWDFAVFPRGEEGAHQLRNDTGGPVRAAFFSTCSDPEVAVYPDDGRIGVFAQWSRPDRKTIRGWVQEPS
;
A
#
# COMPACT_ATOMS: atom_id res chain seq x y z
N MET A 1 5.78 -8.46 -6.26
CA MET A 1 6.28 -9.07 -5.00
C MET A 1 7.20 -8.05 -4.34
N TYR A 2 7.05 -7.87 -3.03
CA TYR A 2 7.83 -6.97 -2.20
C TYR A 2 8.56 -7.78 -1.14
N GLU A 3 9.81 -7.42 -0.87
CA GLU A 3 10.62 -7.93 0.23
C GLU A 3 10.89 -6.76 1.19
N LEU A 4 10.59 -6.95 2.47
CA LEU A 4 10.83 -5.99 3.54
C LEU A 4 11.90 -6.54 4.47
N GLU A 5 13.03 -5.84 4.55
CA GLU A 5 14.06 -6.10 5.55
C GLU A 5 13.59 -5.75 6.97
N PRO A 6 14.22 -6.29 8.04
CA PRO A 6 13.96 -5.90 9.42
C PRO A 6 13.93 -4.39 9.61
N GLY A 7 12.88 -3.90 10.28
CA GLY A 7 12.66 -2.47 10.56
C GLY A 7 12.20 -1.63 9.36
N LYS A 8 11.88 -2.23 8.21
CA LYS A 8 11.30 -1.53 7.06
C LYS A 8 9.77 -1.59 7.05
N ALA A 9 9.16 -0.57 6.45
CA ALA A 9 7.72 -0.45 6.29
C ALA A 9 7.36 0.16 4.94
N SER A 10 6.19 -0.19 4.41
CA SER A 10 5.53 0.62 3.38
C SER A 10 5.00 1.92 3.99
N PRO A 11 4.68 2.95 3.19
CA PRO A 11 3.89 4.08 3.66
C PRO A 11 2.51 3.61 4.12
N TYR A 12 1.95 4.26 5.15
CA TYR A 12 0.54 4.14 5.47
C TYR A 12 -0.24 4.99 4.47
N HIS A 13 -1.14 4.36 3.72
CA HIS A 13 -1.85 5.02 2.64
C HIS A 13 -3.15 4.31 2.29
N TRP A 14 -4.02 5.04 1.58
CA TRP A 14 -5.14 4.45 0.85
C TRP A 14 -5.17 4.96 -0.58
N ARG A 15 -5.92 4.26 -1.41
CA ARG A 15 -6.13 4.55 -2.84
C ARG A 15 -7.56 5.06 -3.03
N VAL A 16 -7.76 6.04 -3.91
CA VAL A 16 -9.09 6.60 -4.20
C VAL A 16 -9.80 5.78 -5.27
N GLY A 17 -9.10 5.34 -6.30
CA GLY A 17 -9.67 4.59 -7.42
C GLY A 17 -9.36 3.10 -7.40
N GLU A 18 -8.37 2.65 -6.62
CA GLU A 18 -7.95 1.24 -6.57
C GLU A 18 -8.46 0.52 -5.35
N GLU A 19 -8.84 -0.74 -5.55
CA GLU A 19 -8.81 -1.73 -4.48
C GLU A 19 -7.45 -2.42 -4.53
N GLU A 20 -6.92 -2.78 -3.37
CA GLU A 20 -5.67 -3.53 -3.25
C GLU A 20 -5.88 -4.82 -2.45
N LEU A 21 -5.02 -5.81 -2.70
CA LEU A 21 -4.97 -7.05 -1.93
C LEU A 21 -3.52 -7.36 -1.59
N LEU A 22 -3.29 -7.70 -0.33
CA LEU A 22 -2.03 -8.21 0.18
C LEU A 22 -2.13 -9.72 0.40
N LEU A 23 -1.13 -10.48 -0.02
CA LEU A 23 -0.90 -11.87 0.35
C LEU A 23 0.51 -12.04 0.93
N VAL A 24 0.61 -12.56 2.15
CA VAL A 24 1.91 -12.86 2.77
C VAL A 24 2.47 -14.15 2.20
N LEU A 25 3.69 -14.09 1.67
CA LEU A 25 4.38 -15.25 1.07
C LEU A 25 5.38 -15.89 2.05
N ALA A 26 6.05 -15.07 2.87
CA ALA A 26 6.99 -15.54 3.89
C ALA A 26 7.19 -14.51 5.01
N GLY A 27 7.57 -14.98 6.20
CA GLY A 27 7.75 -14.15 7.39
C GLY A 27 6.43 -13.84 8.12
N THR A 28 6.48 -12.93 9.09
CA THR A 28 5.31 -12.56 9.91
C THR A 28 5.19 -11.04 10.08
N PRO A 29 4.79 -10.31 9.02
CA PRO A 29 4.70 -8.85 9.10
C PRO A 29 3.62 -8.40 10.07
N THR A 30 3.76 -7.16 10.53
CA THR A 30 2.69 -6.42 11.19
C THR A 30 1.94 -5.61 10.12
N LEU A 31 0.63 -5.80 10.02
CA LEU A 31 -0.28 -5.00 9.19
C LEU A 31 -0.97 -3.97 10.09
N ARG A 32 -0.91 -2.70 9.71
CA ARG A 32 -1.71 -1.62 10.29
C ARG A 32 -2.86 -1.28 9.36
N THR A 33 -4.07 -1.16 9.91
CA THR A 33 -5.31 -0.74 9.25
C THR A 33 -6.07 0.27 10.13
N PRO A 34 -7.19 0.88 9.69
CA PRO A 34 -8.04 1.68 10.56
C PRO A 34 -8.55 0.94 11.80
N ALA A 35 -8.69 -0.40 11.72
CA ALA A 35 -9.16 -1.22 12.84
C ALA A 35 -8.06 -1.52 13.88
N GLY A 36 -6.79 -1.18 13.58
CA GLY A 36 -5.65 -1.41 14.45
C GLY A 36 -4.52 -2.18 13.78
N GLU A 37 -3.63 -2.73 14.59
CA GLU A 37 -2.50 -3.53 14.12
C GLU A 37 -2.71 -5.02 14.40
N GLU A 38 -2.34 -5.85 13.44
CA GLU A 38 -2.34 -7.31 13.58
C GLU A 38 -1.07 -7.93 12.98
N ARG A 39 -0.67 -9.09 13.50
CA ARG A 39 0.45 -9.86 12.94
C ARG A 39 -0.06 -10.93 12.01
N LEU A 40 0.34 -10.85 10.75
CA LEU A 40 0.01 -11.81 9.72
C LEU A 40 1.03 -12.96 9.69
N LYS A 41 0.63 -14.07 9.08
CA LYS A 41 1.43 -15.28 8.86
C LYS A 41 1.45 -15.61 7.36
N PRO A 42 2.35 -16.49 6.90
CA PRO A 42 2.35 -16.93 5.52
C PRO A 42 0.97 -17.47 5.11
N TRP A 43 0.52 -17.06 3.93
CA TRP A 43 -0.79 -17.34 3.34
C TRP A 43 -1.99 -16.58 3.91
N ASP A 44 -1.79 -15.75 4.94
CA ASP A 44 -2.79 -14.75 5.30
C ASP A 44 -2.89 -13.70 4.18
N PHE A 45 -4.12 -13.23 3.94
CA PHE A 45 -4.38 -12.17 2.99
C PHE A 45 -5.29 -11.10 3.60
N ALA A 46 -5.16 -9.88 3.09
CA ALA A 46 -5.99 -8.75 3.46
C ALA A 46 -6.46 -8.02 2.20
N VAL A 47 -7.70 -7.54 2.21
CA VAL A 47 -8.30 -6.77 1.11
C VAL A 47 -8.49 -5.35 1.58
N PHE A 48 -8.13 -4.40 0.73
CA PHE A 48 -8.18 -2.98 1.00
C PHE A 48 -9.16 -2.34 0.00
N PRO A 49 -10.39 -2.00 0.42
CA PRO A 49 -11.34 -1.31 -0.44
C PRO A 49 -10.82 0.09 -0.81
N ARG A 50 -11.47 0.73 -1.78
CA ARG A 50 -11.22 2.13 -2.10
C ARG A 50 -11.53 3.04 -0.91
N GLY A 51 -10.74 4.09 -0.75
CA GLY A 51 -10.93 5.12 0.27
C GLY A 51 -10.32 4.78 1.63
N GLU A 52 -10.61 5.63 2.62
CA GLU A 52 -9.98 5.61 3.95
C GLU A 52 -10.13 4.27 4.69
N GLU A 53 -11.22 3.54 4.47
CA GLU A 53 -11.44 2.22 5.08
C GLU A 53 -10.41 1.18 4.61
N GLY A 54 -9.83 1.36 3.41
CA GLY A 54 -8.74 0.53 2.90
C GLY A 54 -7.35 1.04 3.23
N ALA A 55 -7.21 2.00 4.15
CA ALA A 55 -5.89 2.48 4.55
C ALA A 55 -5.06 1.34 5.14
N HIS A 56 -3.80 1.21 4.71
CA HIS A 56 -2.95 0.12 5.19
C HIS A 56 -1.45 0.44 5.14
N GLN A 57 -0.71 -0.23 6.02
CA GLN A 57 0.75 -0.24 6.05
C GLN A 57 1.23 -1.64 6.43
N LEU A 58 2.18 -2.16 5.65
CA LEU A 58 2.89 -3.39 5.96
C LEU A 58 4.26 -3.07 6.54
N ARG A 59 4.56 -3.60 7.74
CA ARG A 59 5.81 -3.38 8.45
C ARG A 59 6.46 -4.70 8.84
N ASN A 60 7.80 -4.73 8.79
CA ASN A 60 8.57 -5.86 9.29
C ASN A 60 9.20 -5.51 10.66
N ASP A 61 8.51 -5.90 11.73
CA ASP A 61 9.00 -5.77 13.11
C ASP A 61 9.83 -6.97 13.58
N THR A 62 10.19 -7.87 12.66
CA THR A 62 10.89 -9.12 12.98
C THR A 62 12.38 -9.03 12.68
N GLY A 63 13.15 -10.04 13.11
CA GLY A 63 14.59 -10.13 12.85
C GLY A 63 14.98 -10.74 11.50
N GLY A 64 14.02 -11.14 10.66
CA GLY A 64 14.28 -11.74 9.35
C GLY A 64 13.44 -11.10 8.24
N PRO A 65 13.73 -11.39 6.96
CA PRO A 65 13.01 -10.79 5.84
C PRO A 65 11.55 -11.26 5.79
N VAL A 66 10.67 -10.36 5.36
CA VAL A 66 9.27 -10.64 5.05
C VAL A 66 9.05 -10.49 3.55
N ARG A 67 8.24 -11.38 2.96
CA ARG A 67 7.85 -11.33 1.54
C ARG A 67 6.35 -11.28 1.40
N ALA A 68 5.86 -10.39 0.55
CA ALA A 68 4.44 -10.30 0.25
C ALA A 68 4.17 -9.97 -1.22
N ALA A 69 3.01 -10.39 -1.72
CA ALA A 69 2.48 -9.97 -3.02
C ALA A 69 1.38 -8.94 -2.80
N PHE A 70 1.42 -7.87 -3.59
CA PHE A 70 0.34 -6.89 -3.69
C PHE A 70 -0.30 -7.02 -5.07
N PHE A 71 -1.61 -6.92 -5.10
CA PHE A 71 -2.44 -6.87 -6.30
C PHE A 71 -3.28 -5.60 -6.24
N SER A 72 -3.50 -4.98 -7.39
CA SER A 72 -4.31 -3.76 -7.52
C SER A 72 -5.22 -3.89 -8.74
N THR A 73 -6.38 -3.24 -8.69
CA THR A 73 -7.27 -3.09 -9.85
C THR A 73 -6.69 -2.19 -10.96
N CYS A 74 -5.57 -1.52 -10.69
CA CYS A 74 -4.82 -0.71 -11.64
C CYS A 74 -5.61 0.43 -12.33
N SER A 75 -6.40 1.23 -11.58
CA SER A 75 -7.14 2.36 -12.18
C SER A 75 -6.21 3.44 -12.70
N ASP A 76 -6.65 4.13 -13.75
CA ASP A 76 -5.86 5.19 -14.39
C ASP A 76 -6.81 6.32 -14.85
N PRO A 77 -6.74 7.53 -14.26
CA PRO A 77 -5.77 7.97 -13.24
C PRO A 77 -6.04 7.40 -11.84
N GLU A 78 -5.09 7.59 -10.93
CA GLU A 78 -5.19 7.22 -9.52
C GLU A 78 -4.72 8.34 -8.58
N VAL A 79 -5.32 8.40 -7.39
CA VAL A 79 -4.91 9.26 -6.28
C VAL A 79 -4.61 8.42 -5.04
N ALA A 80 -3.42 8.58 -4.47
CA ALA A 80 -3.05 7.96 -3.20
C ALA A 80 -2.89 9.02 -2.11
N VAL A 81 -3.47 8.76 -0.95
CA VAL A 81 -3.38 9.66 0.20
C VAL A 81 -2.52 9.02 1.28
N TYR A 82 -1.55 9.78 1.78
CA TYR A 82 -0.57 9.37 2.78
C TYR A 82 -0.79 10.23 4.05
N PRO A 83 -1.70 9.82 4.95
CA PRO A 83 -2.13 10.64 6.09
C PRO A 83 -0.99 10.96 7.06
N ASP A 84 -0.10 9.99 7.34
CA ASP A 84 1.00 10.16 8.28
C ASP A 84 2.03 11.20 7.77
N ASP A 85 2.10 11.40 6.46
CA ASP A 85 3.02 12.33 5.82
C ASP A 85 2.34 13.64 5.38
N GLY A 86 1.01 13.74 5.47
CA GLY A 86 0.24 14.86 4.92
C GLY A 86 0.43 15.05 3.41
N ARG A 87 0.56 13.94 2.64
CA ARG A 87 0.84 13.98 1.19
C ARG A 87 -0.28 13.34 0.39
N ILE A 88 -0.61 13.95 -0.75
CA ILE A 88 -1.49 13.38 -1.77
C ILE A 88 -0.70 13.19 -3.07
N GLY A 89 -0.59 11.95 -3.55
CA GLY A 89 0.04 11.61 -4.82
C GLY A 89 -1.00 11.42 -5.91
N VAL A 90 -0.76 11.98 -7.09
CA VAL A 90 -1.61 11.80 -8.28
C VAL A 90 -0.79 11.11 -9.36
N PHE A 91 -1.35 10.05 -9.94
CA PHE A 91 -0.71 9.19 -10.93
C PHE A 91 -1.61 9.06 -12.15
N ALA A 92 -1.05 9.19 -13.35
CA ALA A 92 -1.77 8.96 -14.60
C ALA A 92 -0.86 8.24 -15.62
N GLN A 93 -1.48 7.50 -16.54
CA GLN A 93 -0.83 6.65 -17.54
C GLN A 93 0.07 5.57 -16.93
N TRP A 94 -0.10 5.24 -15.64
CA TRP A 94 0.78 4.31 -14.95
C TRP A 94 0.46 2.84 -15.26
N SER A 95 -0.78 2.54 -15.65
CA SER A 95 -1.19 1.21 -16.14
C SER A 95 -0.97 1.01 -17.64
N ARG A 96 -0.39 1.99 -18.34
CA ARG A 96 -0.16 1.98 -19.79
C ARG A 96 1.33 1.77 -20.11
N PRO A 97 1.75 0.58 -20.56
CA PRO A 97 3.17 0.26 -20.77
C PRO A 97 3.80 1.02 -21.94
N ASP A 98 2.98 1.51 -22.88
CA ASP A 98 3.40 2.27 -24.07
C ASP A 98 3.54 3.78 -23.81
N ARG A 99 3.23 4.24 -22.58
CA ARG A 99 3.20 5.67 -22.24
C ARG A 99 4.06 5.99 -21.02
N LYS A 100 4.51 7.24 -20.96
CA LYS A 100 5.25 7.74 -19.80
C LYS A 100 4.26 8.02 -18.67
N THR A 101 4.50 7.40 -17.52
CA THR A 101 3.76 7.71 -16.29
C THR A 101 3.91 9.18 -15.92
N ILE A 102 2.78 9.83 -15.70
CA ILE A 102 2.67 11.16 -15.12
C ILE A 102 2.47 10.98 -13.62
N ARG A 103 3.26 11.68 -12.80
CA ARG A 103 3.12 11.68 -11.35
C ARG A 103 3.36 13.08 -10.78
N GLY A 104 2.57 13.45 -9.79
CA GLY A 104 2.69 14.73 -9.09
C GLY A 104 2.22 14.62 -7.65
N TRP A 105 2.54 15.63 -6.85
CA TRP A 105 2.07 15.78 -5.48
C TRP A 105 1.13 16.96 -5.41
N VAL A 106 0.04 16.82 -4.66
CA VAL A 106 -0.91 17.88 -4.36
C VAL A 106 -0.79 18.18 -2.87
N GLN A 107 -0.78 19.47 -2.55
CA GLN A 107 -0.88 19.94 -1.18
C GLN A 107 -2.36 19.97 -0.80
N GLU A 108 -2.72 19.46 0.38
CA GLU A 108 -4.11 19.56 0.85
C GLU A 108 -4.56 21.04 0.85
N PRO A 109 -5.77 21.34 0.37
CA PRO A 109 -6.30 22.69 0.48
C PRO A 109 -6.33 23.09 1.95
N SER A 110 -5.70 24.23 2.25
CA SER A 110 -5.69 24.87 3.56
C SER A 110 -7.08 25.21 4.06
#